data_AF-A0A0F9NQL1-F1
#
_entry.id   AF-A0A0F9NQL1-F1
#
_cell.length_a   1.000
_cell.length_b   1.000
_cell.length_c   1.000
_cell.angle_alpha   90.00
_cell.angle_beta   90.00
_cell.angle_gamma   90.00
#
_symmetry.space_group_name_H-M   'P 1'
#
loop_
_entity.id
_entity.type
_entity.pdbx_description
1 polymer ?
#
loop_
_entity_poly.entity_id
_entity_poly.type
_entity_poly.pdbx_seq_one_letter_code
_entity_poly.pdbx_strand_id
1 'polypeptide(L)'
;MPEIRGRGASAEEERVAKALDKYGHTWDFQFEIFTITGVKGSYVLDFLVKSTVPFSTPLEVFGAYWHSPDISREDQLRLQRIEFELGPNINETVILFGKELQTQAAADEAVLRTVGRA
;
A
#
# COMPACT_ATOMS: atom_id res chain seq x y z
N MET A 1 -8.21 -9.93 15.92
CA MET A 1 -7.28 -9.14 15.09
C MET A 1 -8.11 -8.49 13.98
N PRO A 2 -7.78 -7.28 13.52
CA PRO A 2 -8.40 -6.71 12.33
C PRO A 2 -8.35 -7.66 11.15
N GLU A 3 -9.41 -7.68 10.33
CA GLU A 3 -9.48 -8.49 9.12
C GLU A 3 -9.98 -7.63 7.96
N ILE A 4 -9.28 -7.74 6.83
CA ILE A 4 -9.67 -7.11 5.58
C ILE A 4 -10.00 -8.23 4.61
N ARG A 5 -11.29 -8.34 4.25
CA ARG A 5 -11.80 -9.39 3.34
C ARG A 5 -11.38 -10.81 3.74
N GLY A 6 -11.38 -11.11 5.05
CA GLY A 6 -11.04 -12.44 5.58
C GLY A 6 -9.55 -12.76 5.67
N ARG A 7 -8.67 -11.77 5.43
CA ARG A 7 -7.23 -11.86 5.66
C ARG A 7 -6.85 -11.05 6.90
N GLY A 8 -5.92 -11.56 7.70
CA GLY A 8 -5.42 -10.84 8.88
C GLY A 8 -4.69 -9.56 8.48
N ALA A 9 -4.98 -8.47 9.18
CA ALA A 9 -4.47 -7.13 8.88
C ALA A 9 -4.01 -6.39 10.15
N SER A 10 -3.13 -5.40 9.97
CA SER A 10 -2.81 -4.42 11.02
C SER A 10 -3.96 -3.41 11.21
N ALA A 11 -3.94 -2.69 12.33
CA ALA A 11 -4.95 -1.64 12.58
C ALA A 11 -4.79 -0.46 11.61
N GLU A 12 -3.56 -0.18 11.18
CA GLU A 12 -3.21 0.80 10.17
C GLU A 12 -3.76 0.42 8.79
N GLU A 13 -3.55 -0.82 8.35
CA GLU A 13 -4.12 -1.34 7.10
C GLU A 13 -5.66 -1.28 7.12
N GLU A 14 -6.29 -1.64 8.25
CA GLU A 14 -7.75 -1.61 8.36
C GLU A 14 -8.29 -0.17 8.18
N ARG A 15 -7.59 0.82 8.74
CA ARG A 15 -7.96 2.23 8.59
C ARG A 15 -7.76 2.71 7.16
N VAL A 16 -6.68 2.29 6.50
CA VAL A 16 -6.41 2.61 5.09
C VAL A 16 -7.49 1.99 4.19
N ALA A 17 -7.86 0.73 4.40
CA ALA A 17 -8.94 0.09 3.66
C ALA A 17 -10.27 0.85 3.78
N LYS A 18 -10.62 1.25 5.01
CA LYS A 18 -11.82 2.07 5.26
C LYS A 18 -11.76 3.44 4.59
N ALA A 19 -10.59 4.08 4.57
CA ALA A 19 -10.38 5.36 3.89
C ALA A 19 -10.53 5.21 2.37
N LEU A 20 -9.93 4.17 1.78
CA LEU A 20 -10.07 3.85 0.36
C LEU A 20 -11.54 3.60 -0.02
N ASP A 21 -12.26 2.80 0.77
CA ASP A 21 -13.70 2.56 0.57
C ASP A 21 -14.52 3.86 0.66
N LYS A 22 -14.23 4.69 1.66
CA LYS A 22 -14.87 6.00 1.87
C LYS A 22 -14.71 6.93 0.68
N TYR A 23 -13.55 6.92 0.02
CA TYR A 23 -13.27 7.75 -1.15
C TYR A 23 -13.61 7.07 -2.49
N GLY A 24 -14.32 5.95 -2.44
CA GLY A 24 -14.87 5.28 -3.63
C GLY A 24 -13.85 4.46 -4.40
N HIS A 25 -12.69 4.16 -3.81
CA HIS A 25 -11.66 3.40 -4.50
C HIS A 25 -11.95 1.91 -4.52
N THR A 26 -11.68 1.27 -5.66
CA THR A 26 -11.62 -0.20 -5.73
C THR A 26 -10.19 -0.65 -5.53
N TRP A 27 -9.95 -1.60 -4.63
CA TRP A 27 -8.62 -2.08 -4.31
C TRP A 27 -8.58 -3.59 -4.08
N ASP A 28 -7.39 -4.18 -4.25
CA ASP A 28 -7.04 -5.55 -3.85
C ASP A 28 -6.06 -5.48 -2.67
N PHE A 29 -6.31 -6.26 -1.62
CA PHE A 29 -5.46 -6.31 -0.42
C PHE A 29 -4.54 -7.52 -0.45
N GLN A 30 -3.29 -7.35 -0.01
CA GLN A 30 -2.24 -8.35 -0.08
C GLN A 30 -2.12 -8.92 -1.51
N PHE A 31 -1.89 -8.00 -2.46
CA PHE A 31 -1.75 -8.32 -3.86
C PHE A 31 -0.39 -8.97 -4.11
N GLU A 32 -0.39 -10.24 -4.54
CA GLU A 32 0.82 -10.97 -4.89
C GLU A 32 1.35 -10.44 -6.23
N ILE A 33 2.49 -9.74 -6.22
CA ILE A 33 3.10 -9.23 -7.45
C ILE A 33 3.83 -10.37 -8.16
N PHE A 34 4.62 -11.15 -7.42
CA PHE A 34 5.25 -12.36 -7.94
C PHE A 34 5.48 -13.38 -6.83
N THR A 35 5.12 -14.62 -7.14
CA THR A 35 5.28 -15.77 -6.24
C THR A 35 6.33 -16.70 -6.85
N ILE A 36 7.56 -16.65 -6.33
CA ILE A 36 8.57 -17.66 -6.65
C ILE A 36 8.46 -18.77 -5.62
N THR A 37 7.91 -19.92 -6.02
CA THR A 37 7.73 -21.08 -5.15
C THR A 37 9.08 -21.49 -4.54
N GLY A 38 9.23 -21.38 -3.22
CA GLY A 38 10.42 -21.80 -2.48
C GLY A 38 11.54 -20.76 -2.35
N VAL A 39 11.35 -19.50 -2.76
CA VAL A 39 12.41 -18.47 -2.69
C VAL A 39 12.03 -17.29 -1.78
N LYS A 40 12.97 -16.93 -0.90
CA LYS A 40 12.98 -15.68 -0.14
C LYS A 40 13.05 -14.51 -1.14
N GLY A 41 11.91 -13.88 -1.42
CA GLY A 41 11.80 -12.86 -2.47
C GLY A 41 10.38 -12.65 -3.02
N SER A 42 9.42 -13.53 -2.71
CA SER A 42 8.00 -13.26 -3.01
C SER A 42 7.58 -11.94 -2.40
N TYR A 43 6.97 -11.08 -3.21
CA TYR A 43 6.54 -9.77 -2.77
C TYR A 43 5.03 -9.63 -2.82
N VAL A 44 4.47 -9.23 -1.67
CA VAL A 44 3.05 -8.99 -1.48
C VAL A 44 2.92 -7.50 -1.17
N LEU A 45 2.20 -6.81 -2.03
CA LEU A 45 1.83 -5.41 -1.87
C LEU A 45 0.63 -5.31 -0.93
N ASP A 46 0.64 -4.37 0.01
CA ASP A 46 -0.48 -4.20 0.93
C ASP A 46 -1.78 -3.87 0.19
N PHE A 47 -1.77 -2.88 -0.71
CA PHE A 47 -2.94 -2.51 -1.51
C PHE A 47 -2.58 -2.21 -2.96
N LEU A 48 -3.32 -2.78 -3.91
CA LEU A 48 -3.35 -2.31 -5.30
C LEU A 48 -4.64 -1.54 -5.54
N VAL A 49 -4.56 -0.21 -5.65
CA VAL A 49 -5.71 0.65 -5.92
C VAL A 49 -5.98 0.69 -7.42
N LYS A 50 -7.09 0.10 -7.85
CA LYS A 50 -7.43 -0.12 -9.28
C LYS A 50 -8.19 1.02 -9.95
N SER A 51 -8.86 1.86 -9.16
CA SER A 51 -9.74 2.91 -9.70
C SER A 51 -9.06 4.26 -9.92
N THR A 52 -7.74 4.37 -9.68
CA THR A 52 -6.98 5.57 -10.04
C THR A 52 -6.82 5.65 -11.56
N VAL A 53 -6.90 6.87 -12.10
CA VAL A 53 -6.88 7.14 -13.54
C VAL A 53 -5.63 7.96 -13.88
N PRO A 54 -4.89 7.63 -14.95
CA PRO A 54 -5.15 6.58 -15.95
C PRO A 54 -4.69 5.17 -15.53
N PHE A 55 -3.89 5.04 -14.49
CA PHE A 55 -3.26 3.79 -14.08
C PHE A 55 -3.56 3.45 -12.61
N SER A 56 -3.50 2.16 -12.27
CA SER A 56 -3.62 1.71 -10.89
C SER A 56 -2.46 2.22 -10.04
N THR A 57 -2.69 2.42 -8.74
CA THR A 57 -1.68 2.94 -7.80
C THR A 57 -1.34 1.86 -6.77
N PRO A 58 -0.08 1.40 -6.71
CA PRO A 58 0.40 0.54 -5.64
C PRO A 58 0.50 1.35 -4.35
N LEU A 59 0.06 0.77 -3.23
CA LEU A 59 0.09 1.42 -1.93
C LEU A 59 0.62 0.45 -0.86
N GLU A 60 1.61 0.93 -0.11
CA GLU A 60 2.27 0.22 0.99
C GLU A 60 1.98 0.91 2.33
N VAL A 61 1.72 0.11 3.36
CA VAL A 61 1.50 0.55 4.74
C VAL A 61 2.71 0.15 5.57
N PHE A 62 3.66 1.07 5.70
CA PHE A 62 4.87 0.79 6.45
C PHE A 62 4.55 0.90 7.94
N GLY A 63 4.59 -0.25 8.64
CA GLY A 63 4.46 -0.28 10.09
C GLY A 63 5.45 0.67 10.78
N ALA A 64 5.16 1.04 12.04
CA ALA A 64 6.03 1.93 12.82
C ALA A 64 7.35 1.23 13.21
N TYR A 65 8.22 0.93 12.24
CA TYR A 65 9.58 0.52 12.48
C TYR A 65 10.47 1.76 12.56
N TRP A 66 11.11 1.88 13.70
CA TRP A 66 11.90 3.02 14.13
C TRP A 66 13.17 3.20 13.28
N HIS A 67 13.49 4.47 12.99
CA HIS A 67 14.74 5.00 12.43
C HIS A 67 14.94 4.98 10.91
N SER A 68 14.24 5.86 10.19
CA SER A 68 14.81 7.03 9.49
C SER A 68 13.71 7.66 8.63
N PRO A 69 13.60 9.00 8.49
CA PRO A 69 12.80 9.61 7.43
C PRO A 69 13.31 9.26 6.02
N ASP A 70 14.50 8.68 5.93
CA ASP A 70 15.10 8.22 4.68
C ASP A 70 14.66 6.79 4.38
N ILE A 71 13.93 6.61 3.28
CA ILE A 71 13.72 5.31 2.64
C ILE A 71 15.10 4.70 2.44
N SER A 72 15.35 3.52 3.03
CA SER A 72 16.66 2.88 2.87
C SER A 72 16.92 2.57 1.40
N ARG A 73 18.20 2.48 1.01
CA ARG A 73 18.54 2.08 -0.36
C ARG A 73 17.91 0.73 -0.75
N GLU A 74 17.73 -0.17 0.22
CA GLU A 74 17.06 -1.45 0.01
C GLU A 74 15.57 -1.28 -0.26
N ASP A 75 14.90 -0.37 0.45
CA ASP A 75 13.48 -0.06 0.21
C ASP A 75 13.31 0.63 -1.15
N GLN A 76 14.20 1.54 -1.54
CA GLN A 76 14.17 2.16 -2.88
C GLN A 76 14.33 1.13 -3.99
N LEU A 77 15.30 0.22 -3.86
CA LEU A 77 15.49 -0.87 -4.82
C LEU A 77 14.28 -1.81 -4.86
N ARG A 78 13.59 -1.99 -3.74
CA ARG A 78 12.35 -2.78 -3.66
C ARG A 78 11.21 -2.12 -4.41
N LEU A 79 10.98 -0.81 -4.19
CA LEU A 79 9.96 -0.04 -4.90
C LEU A 79 10.19 -0.03 -6.40
N GLN A 80 11.43 0.19 -6.84
CA GLN A 80 11.78 0.13 -8.27
C GLN A 80 11.51 -1.24 -8.88
N ARG A 81 11.73 -2.31 -8.11
CA ARG A 81 11.42 -3.67 -8.58
C ARG A 81 9.92 -3.91 -8.68
N ILE A 82 9.12 -3.43 -7.73
CA ILE A 82 7.66 -3.50 -7.79
C ILE A 82 7.15 -2.82 -9.06
N GLU A 83 7.60 -1.60 -9.31
CA GLU A 83 7.20 -0.82 -10.49
C GLU A 83 7.62 -1.50 -11.80
N PHE A 84 8.81 -2.10 -11.82
CA PHE A 84 9.28 -2.88 -12.97
C PHE A 84 8.40 -4.10 -13.26
N GLU A 85 8.03 -4.87 -12.22
CA GLU A 85 7.25 -6.10 -12.35
C GLU A 85 5.76 -5.83 -12.67
N LEU A 86 5.18 -4.76 -12.10
CA LEU A 86 3.81 -4.33 -12.43
C LEU A 86 3.71 -3.73 -13.84
N GLY A 87 4.84 -3.30 -14.41
CA GLY A 87 4.95 -2.81 -15.77
C GLY A 87 4.66 -1.31 -15.91
N PRO A 88 4.76 -0.77 -17.14
CA PRO A 88 4.80 0.68 -17.38
C PRO A 88 3.45 1.40 -17.19
N ASN A 89 2.36 0.66 -16.97
CA ASN A 89 1.01 1.20 -16.85
C ASN A 89 0.55 1.21 -15.39
N ILE A 90 1.43 1.66 -14.51
CA ILE A 90 1.21 1.78 -13.07
C ILE A 90 1.68 3.16 -12.62
N ASN A 91 0.98 3.78 -11.64
CA ASN A 91 1.49 4.99 -10.99
C ASN A 91 2.65 4.64 -10.04
N GLU A 92 3.39 5.67 -9.64
CA GLU A 92 4.40 5.55 -8.59
C GLU A 92 3.81 4.95 -7.30
N THR A 93 4.59 4.10 -6.64
CA THR A 93 4.14 3.44 -5.41
C THR A 93 4.00 4.47 -4.28
N VAL A 94 2.81 4.52 -3.68
CA VAL A 94 2.51 5.37 -2.52
C VAL A 94 2.89 4.65 -1.24
N ILE A 95 3.65 5.30 -0.37
CA ILE A 95 3.98 4.78 0.97
C ILE A 95 3.25 5.61 2.01
N LEU A 96 2.47 4.94 2.86
CA LEU A 96 1.85 5.53 4.04
C LEU A 96 2.55 4.99 5.30
N PHE A 97 3.17 5.88 6.06
CA PHE A 97 3.85 5.48 7.28
C PHE A 97 2.86 5.32 8.44
N GLY A 98 3.01 4.26 9.22
CA GLY A 98 2.12 3.92 10.33
C GLY A 98 1.93 5.07 11.33
N LYS A 99 2.96 5.91 11.54
CA LYS A 99 2.86 7.13 12.37
C LYS A 99 1.74 8.10 11.92
N GLU A 100 1.44 8.14 10.62
CA GLU A 100 0.38 8.95 10.01
C GLU A 100 -0.98 8.23 10.00
N LEU A 101 -1.02 6.95 10.41
CA LEU A 101 -2.19 6.08 10.33
C LEU A 101 -2.73 5.67 11.70
N GLN A 102 -2.28 6.34 12.77
CA GLN A 102 -2.62 5.98 14.16
C GLN A 102 -4.11 6.21 14.49
N THR A 103 -4.82 7.02 13.72
CA THR A 103 -6.26 7.24 13.85
C THR A 103 -6.96 7.15 12.49
N GLN A 104 -8.26 6.87 12.48
CA GLN A 104 -9.02 6.82 11.22
C GLN A 104 -9.01 8.18 10.50
N ALA A 105 -9.15 9.29 11.21
CA ALA A 105 -9.13 10.62 10.61
C ALA A 105 -7.77 10.93 9.94
N ALA A 106 -6.66 10.50 10.56
CA ALA A 106 -5.34 10.67 9.99
C ALA A 106 -5.12 9.79 8.75
N ALA A 107 -5.65 8.55 8.75
CA ALA A 107 -5.63 7.67 7.58
C ALA A 107 -6.48 8.26 6.42
N ASP A 108 -7.65 8.81 6.72
CA ASP A 108 -8.50 9.49 5.74
C ASP A 108 -7.75 10.66 5.08
N GLU A 109 -7.10 11.52 5.87
CA GLU A 109 -6.30 12.64 5.36
C GLU A 109 -5.11 12.14 4.53
N ALA A 110 -4.41 11.10 4.99
CA ALA A 110 -3.28 10.53 4.29
C ALA A 110 -3.68 9.99 2.91
N VAL A 111 -4.75 9.19 2.83
CA VAL A 111 -5.28 8.65 1.55
C VAL A 111 -5.76 9.77 0.65
N LEU A 112 -6.50 10.75 1.18
CA LEU A 112 -6.98 11.88 0.37
C LEU A 112 -5.83 12.71 -0.20
N ARG A 113 -4.73 12.88 0.54
CA ARG A 113 -3.55 13.63 0.12
C ARG A 113 -2.76 12.89 -0.97
N THR A 114 -2.65 11.56 -0.88
CA THR A 114 -1.75 10.78 -1.74
C THR A 114 -2.45 10.09 -2.91
N VAL A 115 -3.61 9.49 -2.67
CA VAL A 115 -4.40 8.75 -3.67
C VAL A 115 -5.51 9.63 -4.24
N GLY A 116 -6.10 10.50 -3.41
CA GLY A 116 -7.17 11.40 -3.80
C GLY A 116 -8.57 10.80 -3.60
N ARG A 117 -9.48 11.16 -4.50
CA ARG A 117 -10.82 10.54 -4.63
C ARG A 117 -10.89 9.84 -5.98
N ALA A 118 -11.66 8.76 -6.05
CA ALA A 118 -11.95 8.07 -7.31
C ALA A 118 -12.83 8.91 -8.25
#